data_AF-A0ABD2RCY1-F1
#
_entry.id   AF-A0ABD2RCY1-F1
#
_cell.length_a   1.000
_cell.length_b   1.000
_cell.length_c   1.000
_cell.angle_alpha   90.00
_cell.angle_beta   90.00
_cell.angle_gamma   90.00
#
_symmetry.space_group_name_H-M   'P 1'
#
loop_
_entity.id
_entity.type
_entity.pdbx_description
1 polymer ?
#
loop_
_entity_poly.entity_id
_entity_poly.type
_entity_poly.pdbx_seq_one_letter_code
_entity_poly.pdbx_strand_id
1 'polypeptide(L)'
;MYWLAKDKVVYYGQPRVMSFDFENEKFISICCPSAIVSFRGLNLMDLKGTVCLPDYGNFLKSSILDLWILEDKVSCSWAKEHSINFGVRFDPEKVGCLYSSWNEEIIFRQELGVMTVFFFYDIKTKCFRQVEIHGSGPHRIYWKTLFSLDS
;
A
#
# COMPACT_ATOMS: atom_id res chain seq x y z
N MET A 1 -4.48 -8.81 12.30
CA MET A 1 -4.96 -7.49 11.83
C MET A 1 -3.87 -6.48 12.12
N TYR A 2 -3.59 -5.57 11.18
CA TYR A 2 -2.41 -4.69 11.25
C TYR A 2 -2.79 -3.21 11.14
N TRP A 3 -2.08 -2.36 11.87
CA TRP A 3 -2.27 -0.91 11.88
C TRP A 3 -0.92 -0.21 11.82
N LEU A 4 -0.91 0.95 11.15
CA LEU A 4 0.26 1.81 11.16
C LEU A 4 0.14 2.78 12.33
N ALA A 5 0.98 2.59 13.35
CA ALA A 5 1.10 3.52 14.46
C ALA A 5 2.03 4.67 14.06
N LYS A 6 1.43 5.84 13.82
CA LYS A 6 2.14 7.12 13.62
C LYS A 6 2.11 7.84 14.96
N ASP A 7 3.23 7.82 15.68
CA ASP A 7 3.30 8.44 17.00
C ASP A 7 3.24 9.97 16.83
N LYS A 8 2.13 10.59 17.29
CA LYS A 8 1.90 12.04 17.09
C LYS A 8 2.74 12.91 18.02
N VAL A 9 3.34 12.33 19.05
CA VAL A 9 3.95 13.08 20.17
C VAL A 9 5.46 13.25 20.00
N VAL A 10 6.11 12.45 19.14
CA VAL A 10 7.56 12.53 18.94
C VAL A 10 7.87 12.66 17.46
N TYR A 11 8.27 13.85 17.03
CA TYR A 11 8.79 14.17 15.68
C TYR A 11 10.06 13.38 15.27
N TYR A 12 10.42 12.32 16.01
CA TYR A 12 11.65 11.55 15.85
C TYR A 12 11.46 10.02 15.85
N GLY A 13 10.23 9.51 16.03
CA GLY A 13 9.97 8.07 16.01
C GLY A 13 9.76 7.54 14.59
N GLN A 14 10.50 6.51 14.18
CA GLN A 14 10.14 5.73 12.99
C GLN A 14 8.76 5.10 13.23
N PRO A 15 7.80 5.22 12.29
CA PRO A 15 6.49 4.61 12.45
C PRO A 15 6.63 3.10 12.59
N ARG A 16 5.71 2.50 13.32
CA ARG A 16 5.70 1.06 13.55
C ARG A 16 4.43 0.44 13.02
N VAL A 17 4.57 -0.75 12.47
CA VAL A 17 3.42 -1.60 12.16
C VAL A 17 3.06 -2.34 13.42
N MET A 18 1.82 -2.23 13.83
CA MET A 18 1.31 -2.87 15.04
C MET A 18 0.38 -4.01 14.61
N SER A 19 0.47 -5.13 15.31
CA SER A 19 -0.46 -6.25 15.20
C SER A 19 -0.99 -6.59 16.58
N PHE A 20 -2.23 -7.03 16.69
CA PHE A 20 -2.73 -7.67 17.90
C PHE A 20 -2.71 -9.19 17.73
N ASP A 21 -2.10 -9.86 18.68
CA ASP A 21 -2.13 -11.31 18.82
C ASP A 21 -3.29 -11.70 19.73
N PHE A 22 -4.28 -12.38 19.16
CA PHE A 22 -5.49 -12.80 19.88
C PHE A 22 -5.23 -13.98 20.81
N GLU A 23 -4.24 -14.84 20.51
CA GLU A 23 -3.97 -16.03 21.33
C GLU A 23 -3.37 -15.64 22.68
N ASN A 24 -2.47 -14.64 22.65
CA ASN A 24 -1.75 -14.17 23.83
C ASN A 24 -2.26 -12.82 24.38
N GLU A 25 -3.30 -12.27 23.75
CA GLU A 25 -3.89 -10.95 24.05
C GLU A 25 -2.85 -9.80 24.13
N LYS A 26 -1.87 -9.81 23.23
CA LYS A 26 -0.73 -8.88 23.25
C LYS A 26 -0.59 -8.11 21.95
N PHE A 27 -0.14 -6.86 22.08
CA PHE A 27 0.30 -6.09 20.92
C PHE A 27 1.73 -6.45 20.55
N ILE A 28 1.93 -6.75 19.27
CA ILE A 28 3.23 -6.93 18.65
C ILE A 28 3.57 -5.66 17.89
N SER A 29 4.75 -5.12 18.15
CA SER A 29 5.30 -3.96 17.46
C SER A 29 6.32 -4.45 16.43
N ILE A 30 6.06 -4.20 15.16
CA ILE A 30 6.86 -4.62 14.02
C ILE A 30 7.55 -3.38 13.44
N CYS A 31 8.88 -3.43 13.34
CA CYS A 31 9.67 -2.37 12.73
C CYS A 31 9.39 -2.31 11.22
N CYS A 32 9.40 -1.11 10.64
CA CYS A 32 9.38 -0.96 9.18
C CYS A 32 10.70 -1.48 8.56
N PRO A 33 10.72 -1.84 7.26
CA PRO A 33 11.95 -2.18 6.56
C PRO A 33 13.01 -1.09 6.71
N SER A 34 14.23 -1.46 7.07
CA SER A 34 15.35 -0.51 7.28
C SER A 34 15.75 0.25 6.02
N ALA A 35 15.42 -0.27 4.84
CA ALA A 35 15.66 0.37 3.55
C ALA A 35 14.77 1.59 3.30
N ILE A 36 13.62 1.71 3.99
CA ILE A 36 12.72 2.85 3.84
C ILE A 36 13.30 4.05 4.60
N VAL A 37 13.77 5.03 3.85
CA VAL A 37 14.42 6.23 4.39
C VAL A 37 13.45 7.39 4.68
N SER A 38 12.25 7.34 4.12
CA SER A 38 11.23 8.38 4.29
C SER A 38 9.86 7.75 4.52
N PHE A 39 9.23 8.16 5.62
CA PHE A 39 7.91 7.69 6.01
C PHE A 39 6.77 8.64 5.63
N ARG A 40 7.05 9.62 4.76
CA ARG A 40 6.04 10.55 4.26
C ARG A 40 5.04 9.79 3.38
N GLY A 41 3.75 9.93 3.65
CA GLY A 41 2.71 9.24 2.88
C GLY A 41 2.65 7.72 3.10
N LEU A 42 3.41 7.20 4.07
CA LEU A 42 3.43 5.77 4.38
C LEU A 42 2.04 5.30 4.84
N ASN A 43 1.56 4.23 4.22
CA ASN A 43 0.29 3.58 4.53
C ASN A 43 0.44 2.08 4.25
N LEU A 44 -0.30 1.28 5.02
CA LEU A 44 -0.30 -0.18 4.85
C LEU A 44 -1.29 -0.57 3.75
N MET A 45 -0.96 -1.64 3.05
CA MET A 45 -1.83 -2.28 2.07
C MET A 45 -1.89 -3.77 2.35
N ASP A 46 -3.05 -4.39 2.12
CA ASP A 46 -3.15 -5.84 2.02
C ASP A 46 -2.81 -6.26 0.59
N LEU A 47 -1.80 -7.10 0.45
CA LEU A 47 -1.45 -7.74 -0.81
C LEU A 47 -1.54 -9.25 -0.63
N LYS A 48 -2.60 -9.87 -1.17
CA LYS A 48 -2.84 -11.32 -1.10
C LYS A 48 -2.91 -11.86 0.33
N GLY A 49 -3.46 -11.10 1.27
CA GLY A 49 -3.52 -11.50 2.68
C GLY A 49 -2.21 -11.28 3.45
N THR A 50 -1.19 -10.72 2.80
CA THR A 50 0.08 -10.35 3.43
C THR A 50 0.18 -8.83 3.56
N VAL A 51 0.82 -8.38 4.64
CA VAL A 51 1.06 -6.96 4.88
C VAL A 51 2.10 -6.44 3.89
N CYS A 52 1.71 -5.44 3.13
CA CYS A 52 2.55 -4.72 2.19
C CYS A 52 2.78 -3.28 2.66
N LEU A 53 4.00 -2.80 2.51
CA LEU A 53 4.43 -1.44 2.78
C LEU A 53 5.06 -0.83 1.52
N PRO A 54 4.36 0.07 0.81
CA PRO A 54 4.90 0.77 -0.34
C PRO A 54 5.90 1.87 0.06
N ASP A 55 7.08 1.90 -0.55
CA ASP A 55 8.08 2.95 -0.34
C ASP A 55 7.76 4.21 -1.16
N TYR A 56 6.80 4.98 -0.66
CA TYR A 56 6.39 6.24 -1.27
C TYR A 56 7.53 7.28 -1.30
N GLY A 57 8.45 7.20 -0.33
CA GLY A 57 9.61 8.08 -0.25
C GLY A 57 10.56 7.90 -1.43
N ASN A 58 10.86 6.66 -1.79
CA ASN A 58 11.65 6.34 -2.98
C ASN A 58 10.88 6.62 -4.27
N PHE A 59 9.57 6.35 -4.28
CA PHE A 59 8.70 6.61 -5.43
C PHE A 59 8.71 8.07 -5.86
N LEU A 60 8.62 9.01 -4.90
CA LEU A 60 8.70 10.45 -5.19
C LEU A 60 10.02 10.88 -5.86
N LYS A 61 11.11 10.14 -5.67
CA LYS A 61 12.44 10.48 -6.19
C LYS A 61 12.75 9.83 -7.53
N SER A 62 12.22 8.63 -7.77
CA SER A 62 12.64 7.77 -8.87
C SER A 62 11.51 7.35 -9.81
N SER A 63 10.25 7.66 -9.47
CA SER A 63 9.05 7.09 -10.10
C SER A 63 9.01 5.55 -10.06
N ILE A 64 9.78 4.93 -9.15
CA ILE A 64 9.75 3.49 -8.88
C ILE A 64 9.14 3.27 -7.50
N LEU A 65 8.02 2.55 -7.46
CA LEU A 65 7.37 2.16 -6.23
C LEU A 65 7.83 0.75 -5.85
N ASP A 66 8.70 0.67 -4.85
CA ASP A 66 9.09 -0.60 -4.24
C ASP A 66 8.03 -1.04 -3.22
N LEU A 67 7.65 -2.31 -3.27
CA LEU A 67 6.70 -2.93 -2.37
C LEU A 67 7.43 -3.90 -1.43
N TRP A 68 7.35 -3.61 -0.13
CA TRP A 68 7.94 -4.45 0.91
C TRP A 68 6.86 -5.32 1.55
N ILE A 69 7.07 -6.63 1.54
CA ILE A 69 6.14 -7.62 2.09
C ILE A 69 6.69 -8.14 3.41
N LEU A 70 5.83 -8.21 4.42
CA LEU A 70 6.17 -8.75 5.73
C LEU A 70 6.26 -10.27 5.63
N GLU A 71 7.46 -10.84 5.78
CA GLU A 71 7.68 -12.28 5.76
C GLU A 71 7.45 -12.90 7.15
N ASP A 72 7.99 -12.27 8.19
CA ASP A 72 7.81 -12.71 9.57
C ASP A 72 7.63 -11.52 10.52
N LYS A 73 6.49 -11.54 11.22
CA LYS A 73 6.13 -10.55 12.23
C LYS A 73 6.98 -10.63 13.50
N VAL A 74 7.56 -11.78 13.82
CA VAL A 74 8.32 -12.00 15.06
C VAL A 74 9.74 -11.46 14.91
N SER A 75 10.43 -11.85 13.84
CA SER A 75 11.77 -11.33 13.52
C SER A 75 11.76 -9.95 12.88
N CYS A 76 10.59 -9.40 12.57
CA CYS A 76 10.42 -8.14 11.82
C CYS A 76 11.11 -8.18 10.45
N SER A 77 11.05 -9.32 9.75
CA SER A 77 11.68 -9.47 8.44
C SER A 77 10.76 -9.00 7.32
N TRP A 78 11.34 -8.29 6.37
CA TRP A 78 10.65 -7.77 5.20
C TRP A 78 11.44 -8.10 3.93
N ALA A 79 10.72 -8.50 2.89
CA ALA A 79 11.28 -8.72 1.56
C ALA A 79 10.77 -7.69 0.56
N LYS A 80 11.65 -7.19 -0.30
CA LYS A 80 11.25 -6.37 -1.46
C LYS A 80 10.85 -7.30 -2.60
N GLU A 81 9.56 -7.62 -2.71
CA GLU A 81 9.08 -8.57 -3.72
C GLU A 81 8.86 -7.92 -5.09
N HIS A 82 8.42 -6.66 -5.11
CA HIS A 82 8.02 -6.00 -6.34
C HIS A 82 8.57 -4.58 -6.43
N SER A 83 8.94 -4.18 -7.65
CA SER A 83 9.32 -2.82 -8.01
C SER A 83 8.50 -2.40 -9.23
N ILE A 84 7.65 -1.38 -9.07
CA ILE A 84 6.76 -0.89 -10.11
C ILE A 84 7.34 0.39 -10.69
N ASN A 85 7.74 0.36 -11.97
CA ASN A 85 8.24 1.54 -12.66
C ASN A 85 7.10 2.27 -13.36
N PHE A 86 6.81 3.49 -12.92
CA PHE A 86 5.82 4.36 -13.53
C PHE A 86 6.41 5.18 -14.70
N GLY A 87 7.73 5.26 -14.82
CA GLY A 87 8.41 6.06 -15.84
C GLY A 87 8.06 7.55 -15.73
N VAL A 88 8.11 8.25 -16.87
CA VAL A 88 7.88 9.71 -16.95
C VAL A 88 6.41 10.11 -17.08
N ARG A 89 5.50 9.13 -17.24
CA ARG A 89 4.08 9.41 -17.56
C ARG A 89 3.24 9.73 -16.34
N PHE A 90 3.68 9.32 -15.16
CA PHE A 90 2.97 9.56 -13.92
C PHE A 90 3.77 10.53 -13.08
N ASP A 91 3.05 11.52 -12.55
CA ASP A 91 3.57 12.46 -11.57
C ASP A 91 3.43 11.83 -10.19
N PRO A 92 4.53 11.43 -9.52
CA PRO A 92 4.47 10.78 -8.23
C PRO A 92 3.75 11.60 -7.16
N GLU A 93 3.75 12.94 -7.27
CA GLU A 93 3.06 13.80 -6.29
C GLU A 93 1.54 13.77 -6.45
N LYS A 94 1.05 13.39 -7.63
CA LYS A 94 -0.38 13.33 -7.96
C LYS A 94 -0.95 11.92 -7.93
N VAL A 95 -0.09 10.91 -7.81
CA VAL A 95 -0.51 9.50 -7.68
C VAL A 95 -0.75 9.18 -6.21
N GLY A 96 -2.02 9.06 -5.85
CA GLY A 96 -2.43 8.39 -4.61
C GLY A 96 -2.59 6.89 -4.85
N CYS A 97 -2.08 6.06 -3.95
CA CYS A 97 -2.43 4.64 -3.95
C CYS A 97 -3.78 4.47 -3.25
N LEU A 98 -4.76 3.82 -3.90
CA LEU A 98 -5.91 3.27 -3.20
C LEU A 98 -5.48 1.90 -2.72
N TYR A 99 -5.21 1.81 -1.42
CA TYR A 99 -4.52 0.73 -0.71
C TYR A 99 -5.26 -0.61 -0.69
N SER A 100 -5.72 -1.07 -1.85
CA SER A 100 -6.45 -2.30 -2.05
C SER A 100 -5.86 -3.05 -3.24
N SER A 101 -5.62 -4.35 -3.05
CA SER A 101 -5.39 -5.28 -4.14
C SER A 101 -6.69 -5.99 -4.50
N TRP A 102 -6.93 -6.21 -5.81
CA TRP A 102 -8.05 -7.00 -6.31
C TRP A 102 -7.58 -7.87 -7.46
N ASN A 103 -7.81 -9.19 -7.40
CA ASN A 103 -7.33 -10.13 -8.42
C ASN A 103 -5.83 -9.95 -8.76
N GLU A 104 -5.01 -9.67 -7.75
CA GLU A 104 -3.56 -9.40 -7.89
C GLU A 104 -3.20 -8.10 -8.62
N GLU A 105 -4.19 -7.22 -8.85
CA GLU A 105 -3.98 -5.87 -9.35
C GLU A 105 -3.93 -4.86 -8.21
N ILE A 106 -3.04 -3.88 -8.31
CA ILE A 106 -2.97 -2.73 -7.40
C ILE A 106 -3.69 -1.56 -8.05
N ILE A 107 -4.55 -0.89 -7.27
CA ILE A 107 -5.34 0.24 -7.75
C ILE A 107 -4.65 1.55 -7.38
N PHE A 108 -4.31 2.34 -8.39
CA PHE A 108 -3.79 3.69 -8.25
C PHE A 108 -4.85 4.71 -8.66
N ARG A 109 -4.85 5.85 -7.98
CA ARG A 109 -5.65 7.02 -8.28
C ARG A 109 -4.72 8.16 -8.63
N GLN A 110 -4.96 8.85 -9.73
CA GLN A 110 -4.21 10.05 -10.08
C GLN A 110 -5.17 11.22 -10.28
N GLU A 111 -4.82 12.37 -9.69
CA GLU A 111 -5.51 13.63 -9.95
C GLU A 111 -4.85 14.38 -11.13
N LEU A 112 -5.62 14.65 -12.17
CA LEU A 112 -5.22 15.43 -13.35
C LEU A 112 -6.14 16.65 -13.47
N GLY A 113 -5.83 17.68 -12.68
CA GLY A 113 -6.67 18.89 -12.61
C GLY A 113 -7.99 18.60 -11.92
N VAL A 114 -9.10 18.65 -12.66
CA VAL A 114 -10.45 18.32 -12.17
C VAL A 114 -10.84 16.86 -12.41
N MET A 115 -10.01 16.10 -13.12
CA MET A 115 -10.28 14.72 -13.48
C MET A 115 -9.53 13.76 -12.58
N THR A 116 -10.23 12.75 -12.05
CA THR A 116 -9.62 11.62 -11.35
C THR A 116 -9.53 10.43 -12.29
N VAL A 117 -8.33 9.87 -12.46
CA VAL A 117 -8.09 8.67 -13.27
C VAL A 117 -7.70 7.51 -12.36
N PHE A 118 -8.21 6.33 -12.66
CA PHE A 118 -7.85 5.11 -11.95
C PHE A 118 -7.00 4.22 -12.86
N PHE A 119 -5.93 3.67 -12.31
CA PHE A 119 -5.07 2.72 -12.98
C PHE A 119 -5.03 1.43 -12.18
N PHE A 120 -5.12 0.31 -12.89
CA PHE A 120 -4.94 -1.01 -12.32
C PHE A 120 -3.61 -1.52 -12.83
N TYR A 121 -2.76 -1.93 -11.89
CA TYR A 121 -1.47 -2.53 -12.19
C TYR A 121 -1.52 -4.02 -11.88
N ASP A 122 -1.47 -4.86 -12.91
CA ASP A 122 -1.35 -6.29 -12.76
C ASP A 122 0.11 -6.65 -12.44
N ILE A 123 0.32 -7.23 -11.26
CA ILE A 123 1.66 -7.59 -10.75
C ILE A 123 2.30 -8.70 -11.60
N LYS A 124 1.50 -9.65 -12.11
CA LYS A 124 1.99 -10.78 -12.90
C LYS A 124 2.42 -10.32 -14.28
N THR A 125 1.56 -9.58 -14.98
CA THR A 125 1.84 -9.14 -16.35
C THR A 125 2.70 -7.87 -16.39
N LYS A 126 2.81 -7.16 -15.27
CA LYS A 126 3.51 -5.87 -15.13
C LYS A 126 2.94 -4.79 -16.04
N CYS A 127 1.64 -4.86 -16.32
CA CYS A 127 0.96 -3.93 -17.21
C CYS A 127 0.02 -3.01 -16.43
N PHE A 128 -0.04 -1.77 -16.88
CA PHE A 128 -1.07 -0.82 -16.45
C PHE A 128 -2.24 -0.85 -17.41
N ARG A 129 -3.45 -0.87 -16.87
CA ARG A 129 -4.68 -0.51 -17.60
C ARG A 129 -5.34 0.69 -16.95
N GLN A 130 -5.70 1.66 -17.77
CA GLN A 130 -6.45 2.83 -17.34
C GLN A 130 -7.93 2.52 -17.34
N VAL A 131 -8.65 2.99 -16.33
CA VAL A 131 -10.10 2.96 -16.27
C VAL A 131 -10.60 4.40 -16.14
N GLU A 132 -11.33 4.84 -17.15
CA GLU A 132 -12.05 6.10 -17.10
C GLU A 132 -13.39 5.88 -16.38
N ILE A 133 -13.66 6.71 -15.38
CA ILE A 133 -14.97 6.71 -14.72
C ILE A 133 -15.79 7.82 -15.36
N HIS A 134 -16.85 7.45 -16.06
CA HIS A 134 -17.81 8.41 -16.59
C HIS A 134 -18.86 8.75 -15.51
N GLY A 135 -18.86 9.98 -15.01
CA GLY A 135 -19.92 10.52 -14.15
C GLY A 135 -19.41 11.36 -12.97
N SER A 136 -20.23 12.32 -12.53
CA SER A 136 -19.97 13.18 -11.36
C SER A 136 -20.59 12.60 -10.10
N GLY A 137 -19.80 11.92 -9.27
CA GLY A 137 -20.25 11.39 -7.97
C GLY A 137 -19.08 10.87 -7.14
N PRO A 138 -19.27 10.65 -5.82
CA PRO A 138 -18.21 10.04 -5.00
C PRO A 138 -17.86 8.67 -5.56
N HIS A 139 -16.63 8.51 -6.03
CA HIS A 139 -16.12 7.24 -6.54
C HIS A 139 -15.84 6.30 -5.38
N ARG A 140 -16.90 5.64 -4.89
CA ARG A 140 -16.78 4.49 -4.00
C ARG A 140 -16.72 3.25 -4.87
N ILE A 141 -15.52 2.73 -5.08
CA ILE A 141 -15.39 1.35 -5.54
C ILE A 141 -15.87 0.51 -4.36
N TYR A 142 -17.13 0.03 -4.43
CA TYR A 142 -17.72 -0.84 -3.40
C TYR A 142 -17.49 -2.28 -3.82
N TRP A 143 -16.79 -3.06 -3.01
CA TRP A 143 -16.75 -4.51 -3.16
C TRP A 143 -16.93 -5.16 -1.79
N LYS A 144 -17.87 -6.12 -1.75
CA LYS A 144 -18.16 -6.90 -0.55
C LYS A 144 -17.35 -8.19 -0.65
N THR A 145 -16.31 -8.33 0.17
CA THR A 145 -15.68 -9.63 0.39
C THR A 145 -16.66 -10.48 1.19
N LEU A 146 -17.40 -11.35 0.50
CA LEU A 146 -18.14 -12.44 1.12
C LEU A 146 -17.13 -13.56 1.36
N PHE A 147 -16.57 -13.65 2.56
CA PHE A 147 -15.90 -14.88 2.99
C PHE A 147 -16.99 -15.91 3.33
N SER A 148 -16.83 -17.18 2.91
CA SER A 148 -17.57 -18.27 3.54
C SER A 148 -16.84 -18.64 4.83
N LEU A 149 -17.61 -18.77 5.92
CA LEU A 149 -17.16 -19.47 7.11
C LEU A 149 -17.40 -20.95 6.83
N ASP A 150 -16.54 -21.56 6.02
CA ASP A 150 -16.50 -23.01 5.95
C ASP A 150 -15.46 -23.53 6.95
N SER A 151 -16.02 -24.34 7.86
CA SER A 151 -15.53 -25.00 9.07
C SER A 151 -14.41 -26.00 8.89
#